data_AF-A0A2E9Y3H7-F1
#
_entry.id   AF-A0A2E9Y3H7-F1
#
_cell.length_a   1.000
_cell.length_b   1.000
_cell.length_c   1.000
_cell.angle_alpha   90.00
_cell.angle_beta   90.00
_cell.angle_gamma   90.00
#
_symmetry.space_group_name_H-M   'P 1'
#
loop_
_entity.id
_entity.type
_entity.pdbx_description
1 polymer ?
#
loop_
_entity_poly.entity_id
_entity_poly.type
_entity_poly.pdbx_seq_one_letter_code
_entity_poly.pdbx_strand_id
1 'polypeptide(L)'
;MVDPFADLGTRIELVSTDKYFRDISIGLYAREDDTGWCFRVRSFAGYDGVADRIAHILAAMMTLGGMERSEGADSVRFPCRGEHLTAVRRLFLQACKEKPDAAPEAPVLTLWDKKSELTVTAAAKGQGTYELSAHGDGAARAERRLTALRNAVVKLADAQADEGAGQRLSFQCGQDHDAMVGMLLQTAPNVRSVMREQEMNAAKGVLAAPGSQE
;
A
#
# COMPACT_ATOMS: atom_id res chain seq x y z
N MET A 1 -16.12 -21.77 -23.08
CA MET A 1 -15.05 -20.79 -22.87
C MET A 1 -15.14 -20.38 -21.43
N VAL A 2 -14.12 -20.66 -20.60
CA VAL A 2 -14.13 -20.24 -19.19
C VAL A 2 -13.98 -18.72 -19.18
N ASP A 3 -14.88 -18.02 -18.48
CA ASP A 3 -14.79 -16.58 -18.32
C ASP A 3 -13.48 -16.24 -17.58
N PRO A 4 -12.52 -15.53 -18.21
CA PRO A 4 -11.25 -15.20 -17.57
C PRO A 4 -11.43 -14.25 -16.37
N PHE A 5 -12.63 -13.70 -16.16
CA PHE A 5 -12.97 -12.78 -15.08
C PHE A 5 -13.71 -13.43 -13.90
N ALA A 6 -14.23 -14.66 -14.05
CA ALA A 6 -15.11 -15.27 -13.05
C ALA A 6 -14.52 -15.36 -11.64
N ASP A 7 -13.19 -15.52 -11.52
CA ASP A 7 -12.50 -15.72 -10.24
C ASP A 7 -11.55 -14.57 -9.86
N LEU A 8 -11.58 -13.45 -10.58
CA LEU A 8 -10.62 -12.35 -10.38
C LEU A 8 -10.89 -11.54 -9.11
N GLY A 9 -12.15 -11.41 -8.71
CA GLY A 9 -12.57 -10.50 -7.65
C GLY A 9 -12.77 -9.06 -8.14
N THR A 10 -12.92 -8.13 -7.20
CA THR A 10 -13.16 -6.71 -7.50
C THR A 10 -11.84 -6.02 -7.82
N ARG A 11 -11.74 -5.37 -8.99
CA ARG A 11 -10.56 -4.55 -9.31
C ARG A 11 -10.50 -3.34 -8.37
N ILE A 12 -9.42 -3.23 -7.59
CA ILE A 12 -9.22 -2.14 -6.63
C ILE A 12 -8.15 -1.14 -7.06
N GLU A 13 -7.27 -1.47 -8.00
CA GLU A 13 -6.27 -0.54 -8.56
C GLU A 13 -5.83 -0.97 -9.98
N LEU A 14 -5.35 -0.02 -10.79
CA LEU A 14 -4.86 -0.28 -12.15
C LEU A 14 -3.65 0.61 -12.46
N VAL A 15 -2.53 -0.01 -12.82
CA VAL A 15 -1.45 0.67 -13.55
C VAL A 15 -1.70 0.46 -15.04
N SER A 16 -2.14 1.51 -15.73
CA SER A 16 -2.47 1.43 -17.17
C SER A 16 -1.25 1.15 -18.04
N THR A 17 -0.07 1.61 -17.62
CA THR A 17 1.18 1.53 -18.38
C THR A 17 2.32 1.20 -17.42
N ASP A 18 2.76 -0.06 -17.42
CA ASP A 18 3.92 -0.49 -16.65
C ASP A 18 5.22 -0.06 -17.32
N LYS A 19 5.85 0.97 -16.74
CA LYS A 19 7.08 1.59 -17.27
C LYS A 19 8.29 0.65 -17.32
N TYR A 20 8.21 -0.52 -16.69
CA TYR A 20 9.31 -1.48 -16.63
C TYR A 20 9.08 -2.72 -17.49
N PHE A 21 7.91 -2.88 -18.10
CA PHE A 21 7.62 -4.03 -18.93
C PHE A 21 6.60 -3.71 -20.02
N ARG A 22 7.11 -3.38 -21.22
CA ARG A 22 6.35 -3.30 -22.48
C ARG A 22 5.04 -2.48 -22.41
N ASP A 23 4.97 -1.49 -21.54
CA ASP A 23 3.82 -0.59 -21.40
C ASP A 23 2.48 -1.32 -21.15
N ILE A 24 2.52 -2.53 -20.58
CA ILE A 24 1.32 -3.33 -20.34
C ILE A 24 0.48 -2.73 -19.20
N SER A 25 -0.82 -3.03 -19.20
CA SER A 25 -1.66 -2.77 -18.04
C SER A 25 -1.56 -3.89 -17.01
N ILE A 26 -1.46 -3.51 -15.73
CA ILE A 26 -1.42 -4.44 -14.59
C ILE A 26 -2.48 -4.01 -13.58
N GLY A 27 -3.41 -4.90 -13.27
CA GLY A 27 -4.49 -4.67 -12.31
C GLY A 27 -4.26 -5.38 -10.99
N LEU A 28 -4.72 -4.77 -9.91
CA LEU A 28 -4.86 -5.38 -8.60
C LEU A 28 -6.34 -5.66 -8.32
N TYR A 29 -6.62 -6.89 -7.92
CA TYR A 29 -7.97 -7.35 -7.61
C TYR A 29 -8.04 -7.84 -6.17
N ALA A 30 -9.12 -7.53 -5.48
CA ALA A 30 -9.40 -7.96 -4.13
C ALA A 30 -10.55 -8.95 -4.11
N ARG A 31 -10.41 -9.99 -3.29
CA ARG A 31 -11.44 -10.99 -3.04
C ARG A 31 -11.36 -11.42 -1.58
N GLU A 32 -12.51 -11.62 -0.98
CA GLU A 32 -12.65 -12.28 0.31
C GLU A 32 -13.07 -13.73 0.10
N ASP A 33 -12.42 -14.65 0.81
CA ASP A 33 -12.80 -16.06 0.88
C ASP A 33 -12.83 -16.52 2.35
N ASP A 34 -13.07 -17.81 2.59
CA ASP A 34 -13.17 -18.38 3.94
C ASP A 34 -11.89 -18.21 4.79
N THR A 35 -10.75 -17.90 4.14
CA THR A 35 -9.46 -17.66 4.79
C THR A 35 -9.15 -16.16 4.97
N GLY A 36 -10.05 -15.29 4.54
CA GLY A 36 -9.99 -13.83 4.61
C GLY A 36 -9.60 -13.17 3.29
N TRP A 37 -9.07 -11.95 3.37
CA TRP A 37 -8.80 -11.14 2.18
C TRP A 37 -7.56 -11.60 1.41
N CYS A 38 -7.69 -11.60 0.09
CA CYS A 38 -6.65 -11.97 -0.86
C CYS A 38 -6.57 -10.95 -1.99
N PHE A 39 -5.34 -10.66 -2.43
CA PHE A 39 -5.05 -9.68 -3.47
C PHE A 39 -4.32 -10.33 -4.62
N ARG A 40 -4.90 -10.27 -5.82
CA ARG A 40 -4.37 -10.86 -7.04
C ARG A 40 -3.82 -9.78 -7.96
N VAL A 41 -2.58 -9.95 -8.42
CA VAL A 41 -1.96 -9.08 -9.43
C VAL A 41 -2.09 -9.76 -10.79
N ARG A 42 -2.69 -9.09 -11.76
CA ARG A 42 -2.96 -9.69 -13.08
C ARG A 42 -2.70 -8.74 -14.23
N SER A 43 -2.20 -9.28 -15.34
CA SER A 43 -2.24 -8.65 -16.66
C SER A 43 -2.85 -9.62 -17.66
N PHE A 44 -3.50 -9.07 -18.70
CA PHE A 44 -4.03 -9.83 -19.83
C PHE A 44 -3.14 -9.76 -21.08
N ALA A 45 -1.98 -9.10 -20.97
CA ALA A 45 -1.02 -9.07 -22.06
C ALA A 45 -0.46 -10.47 -22.35
N GLY A 46 -0.40 -10.84 -23.63
CA GLY A 46 0.09 -12.14 -24.08
C GLY A 46 1.60 -12.20 -24.35
N TYR A 47 2.40 -11.33 -23.72
CA TYR A 47 3.86 -11.31 -23.93
C TYR A 47 4.58 -12.31 -23.03
N ASP A 48 5.61 -12.95 -23.55
CA ASP A 48 6.55 -13.72 -22.73
C ASP A 48 7.22 -12.80 -21.69
N GLY A 49 7.31 -13.27 -20.44
CA GLY A 49 7.88 -12.52 -19.31
C GLY A 49 6.86 -11.76 -18.44
N VAL A 50 5.58 -11.74 -18.80
CA VAL A 50 4.52 -11.14 -17.95
C VAL A 50 4.46 -11.82 -16.58
N ALA A 51 4.59 -13.15 -16.54
CA ALA A 51 4.58 -13.91 -15.30
C ALA A 51 5.75 -13.50 -14.37
N ASP A 52 6.95 -13.30 -14.91
CA ASP A 52 8.12 -12.87 -14.16
C ASP A 52 7.92 -11.45 -13.62
N ARG A 53 7.34 -10.55 -14.41
CA ARG A 53 7.01 -9.19 -13.96
C ARG A 53 5.99 -9.22 -12.82
N ILE A 54 4.95 -10.03 -12.91
CA ILE A 54 3.96 -10.22 -11.84
C ILE A 54 4.65 -10.79 -10.59
N ALA A 55 5.51 -11.79 -10.74
CA ALA A 55 6.24 -12.38 -9.63
C ALA A 55 7.13 -11.36 -8.91
N HIS A 56 7.80 -10.47 -9.65
CA HIS A 56 8.57 -9.36 -9.09
C HIS A 56 7.69 -8.38 -8.31
N ILE A 57 6.53 -7.98 -8.85
CA ILE A 57 5.60 -7.09 -8.15
C ILE A 57 5.11 -7.73 -6.85
N LEU A 58 4.77 -9.02 -6.87
CA LEU A 58 4.35 -9.74 -5.67
C LEU A 58 5.47 -9.83 -4.63
N ALA A 59 6.71 -10.09 -5.06
CA ALA A 59 7.87 -10.07 -4.17
C ALA A 59 8.06 -8.68 -3.53
N ALA A 60 7.90 -7.60 -4.30
CA ALA A 60 7.93 -6.25 -3.77
C ALA A 60 6.79 -5.97 -2.78
N MET A 61 5.56 -6.43 -3.05
CA MET A 61 4.45 -6.31 -2.11
C MET A 61 4.71 -7.07 -0.80
N MET A 62 5.33 -8.26 -0.87
CA MET A 62 5.73 -9.02 0.31
C MET A 62 6.78 -8.28 1.14
N THR A 63 7.83 -7.76 0.50
CA THR A 63 8.92 -7.08 1.21
C THR A 63 8.51 -5.69 1.74
N LEU A 64 7.85 -4.88 0.92
CA LEU A 64 7.48 -3.51 1.28
C LEU A 64 6.25 -3.46 2.21
N GLY A 65 5.36 -4.44 2.11
CA GLY A 65 4.10 -4.46 2.86
C GLY A 65 4.05 -5.48 3.98
N GLY A 66 5.02 -6.40 4.07
CA GLY A 66 4.97 -7.53 5.00
C GLY A 66 3.86 -8.53 4.65
N MET A 67 3.51 -8.64 3.38
CA MET A 67 2.51 -9.60 2.91
C MET A 67 3.11 -11.00 2.75
N GLU A 68 2.24 -12.01 2.69
CA GLU A 68 2.62 -13.39 2.41
C GLU A 68 1.90 -13.93 1.17
N ARG A 69 2.40 -15.05 0.63
CA ARG A 69 1.77 -15.72 -0.50
C ARG A 69 0.41 -16.27 -0.11
N SER A 70 -0.53 -16.15 -1.04
CA SER A 70 -1.82 -16.84 -0.99
C SER A 70 -1.74 -18.14 -1.80
N GLU A 71 -2.84 -18.90 -1.89
CA GLU A 71 -2.91 -20.18 -2.61
C GLU A 71 -2.63 -20.02 -4.12
N GLY A 72 -2.91 -18.85 -4.69
CA GLY A 72 -2.63 -18.52 -6.10
C GLY A 72 -1.20 -18.01 -6.32
N ALA A 73 -0.55 -18.47 -7.39
CA ALA A 73 0.80 -18.03 -7.78
C ALA A 73 0.91 -16.52 -8.05
N ASP A 74 -0.20 -15.88 -8.39
CA ASP A 74 -0.32 -14.45 -8.68
C ASP A 74 -0.96 -13.65 -7.53
N SER A 75 -0.99 -14.22 -6.32
CA SER A 75 -1.80 -13.72 -5.22
C SER A 75 -1.02 -13.61 -3.90
N VAL A 76 -1.31 -12.57 -3.13
CA VAL A 76 -0.74 -12.27 -1.80
C VAL A 76 -1.83 -11.85 -0.82
N ARG A 77 -1.54 -11.91 0.49
CA ARG A 77 -2.43 -11.40 1.54
C ARG A 77 -1.68 -10.88 2.75
N PHE A 78 -2.34 -10.09 3.58
CA PHE A 78 -1.81 -9.73 4.87
C PHE A 78 -1.87 -10.94 5.84
N PRO A 79 -0.88 -11.11 6.74
CA PRO A 79 -0.92 -12.13 7.78
C PRO A 79 -2.16 -12.02 8.68
N CYS A 80 -2.65 -10.80 8.91
CA CYS A 80 -3.86 -10.53 9.70
C CYS A 80 -5.18 -10.94 9.02
N ARG A 81 -5.14 -11.35 7.74
CA ARG A 81 -6.32 -11.67 6.90
C ARG A 81 -7.29 -10.51 6.65
N GLY A 82 -6.97 -9.32 7.14
CA GLY A 82 -7.76 -8.10 6.98
C GLY A 82 -7.63 -7.45 5.60
N GLU A 83 -8.58 -6.57 5.30
CA GLU A 83 -8.77 -5.95 3.99
C GLU A 83 -7.73 -4.84 3.68
N HIS A 84 -7.54 -3.87 4.59
CA HIS A 84 -6.58 -2.76 4.44
C HIS A 84 -6.51 -2.14 3.02
N LEU A 85 -7.67 -1.84 2.39
CA LEU A 85 -7.74 -1.47 0.96
C LEU A 85 -6.86 -0.27 0.61
N THR A 86 -6.85 0.79 1.41
CA THR A 86 -6.08 1.99 1.10
C THR A 86 -4.58 1.68 1.13
N ALA A 87 -4.16 0.86 2.09
CA ALA A 87 -2.78 0.46 2.24
C ALA A 87 -2.31 -0.45 1.10
N VAL A 88 -3.10 -1.46 0.72
CA VAL A 88 -2.71 -2.40 -0.34
C VAL A 88 -2.71 -1.75 -1.72
N ARG A 89 -3.62 -0.80 -2.01
CA ARG A 89 -3.57 0.03 -3.23
C ARG A 89 -2.26 0.79 -3.30
N ARG A 90 -1.86 1.43 -2.18
CA ARG A 90 -0.61 2.19 -2.13
C ARG A 90 0.61 1.30 -2.30
N LEU A 91 0.62 0.16 -1.62
CA LEU A 91 1.66 -0.84 -1.71
C LEU A 91 1.83 -1.35 -3.14
N PHE A 92 0.75 -1.68 -3.84
CA PHE A 92 0.80 -2.11 -5.23
C PHE A 92 1.36 -1.03 -6.16
N LEU A 93 0.92 0.23 -6.02
CA LEU A 93 1.49 1.33 -6.81
C LEU A 93 2.98 1.53 -6.54
N GLN A 94 3.43 1.33 -5.31
CA GLN A 94 4.86 1.38 -4.98
C GLN A 94 5.60 0.19 -5.57
N ALA A 95 5.07 -1.03 -5.43
CA ALA A 95 5.65 -2.25 -5.99
C ALA A 95 5.82 -2.17 -7.51
N CYS A 96 4.86 -1.60 -8.24
CA CYS A 96 4.99 -1.36 -9.68
C CYS A 96 6.10 -0.34 -10.03
N LYS A 97 6.49 0.54 -9.10
CA LYS A 97 7.57 1.52 -9.27
C LYS A 97 8.95 1.00 -8.88
N GLU A 98 9.03 -0.18 -8.25
CA GLU A 98 10.31 -0.85 -7.97
C GLU A 98 10.98 -1.29 -9.26
N LYS A 99 12.30 -1.09 -9.32
CA LYS A 99 13.10 -1.45 -10.49
C LYS A 99 13.32 -2.96 -10.51
N PRO A 100 13.11 -3.65 -11.65
CA PRO A 100 13.31 -5.10 -11.75
C PRO A 100 14.71 -5.61 -11.42
N ASP A 101 15.73 -4.77 -11.56
CA ASP A 101 17.15 -5.08 -11.36
C ASP A 101 17.62 -4.86 -9.91
N ALA A 102 16.76 -4.32 -9.04
CA ALA A 102 17.05 -4.11 -7.63
C ALA A 102 16.07 -4.92 -6.77
N ALA A 103 16.59 -5.62 -5.76
CA ALA A 103 15.74 -6.24 -4.76
C ALA A 103 15.09 -5.14 -3.91
N PRO A 104 13.76 -5.17 -3.70
CA PRO A 104 13.10 -4.28 -2.76
C PRO A 104 13.70 -4.46 -1.36
N GLU A 105 13.90 -3.36 -0.65
CA GLU A 105 14.39 -3.39 0.73
C GLU A 105 13.24 -3.22 1.71
N ALA A 106 13.33 -3.91 2.85
CA ALA A 106 12.33 -3.78 3.90
C ALA A 106 12.30 -2.33 4.43
N PRO A 107 11.13 -1.68 4.46
CA PRO A 107 11.02 -0.32 4.94
C PRO A 107 11.39 -0.21 6.43
N VAL A 108 12.13 0.84 6.77
CA VAL A 108 12.45 1.16 8.17
C VAL A 108 11.35 2.01 8.79
N LEU A 109 11.15 1.87 10.10
CA LEU A 109 10.19 2.64 10.90
C LEU A 109 10.72 4.03 11.29
N THR A 110 11.67 4.56 10.54
CA THR A 110 12.31 5.86 10.80
C THR A 110 12.33 6.70 9.52
N LEU A 111 12.07 7.99 9.65
CA LEU A 111 12.02 8.97 8.57
C LEU A 111 12.82 10.21 8.95
N TRP A 112 13.69 10.67 8.05
CA TRP A 112 14.20 12.04 8.12
C TRP A 112 13.22 13.01 7.47
N ASP A 113 12.52 13.81 8.27
CA ASP A 113 11.53 14.76 7.78
C ASP A 113 12.16 16.10 7.41
N LYS A 114 12.48 16.28 6.12
CA LYS A 114 13.08 17.51 5.59
C LYS A 114 12.32 18.80 5.93
N LYS A 115 11.02 18.73 6.19
CA LYS A 115 10.19 19.91 6.48
C LYS A 115 10.42 20.45 7.90
N SER A 116 10.67 19.56 8.85
CA SER A 116 10.95 19.93 10.23
C SER A 116 12.42 19.76 10.63
N GLU A 117 13.21 19.13 9.79
CA GLU A 117 14.60 18.74 10.09
C GLU A 117 14.68 17.85 11.34
N LEU A 118 13.68 16.98 11.51
CA LEU A 118 13.59 16.03 12.60
C LEU A 118 13.64 14.59 12.09
N THR A 119 14.23 13.72 12.90
CA THR A 119 14.12 12.28 12.71
C THR A 119 12.86 11.80 13.42
N VAL A 120 11.90 11.27 12.67
CA VAL A 120 10.65 10.71 13.19
C VAL A 120 10.73 9.19 13.22
N THR A 121 10.38 8.60 14.35
CA THR A 121 10.38 7.13 14.54
C THR A 121 8.97 6.67 14.90
N ALA A 122 8.50 5.60 14.26
CA ALA A 122 7.29 4.88 14.64
C ALA A 122 7.67 3.66 15.50
N ALA A 123 7.42 3.71 16.81
CA ALA A 123 7.69 2.60 17.70
C ALA A 123 6.47 1.69 17.81
N ALA A 124 6.62 0.41 17.45
CA ALA A 124 5.60 -0.61 17.71
C ALA A 124 5.39 -0.76 19.22
N LYS A 125 4.13 -0.80 19.64
CA LYS A 125 3.69 -1.05 21.02
C LYS A 125 3.01 -2.41 21.18
N GLY A 126 2.99 -3.20 20.11
CA GLY A 126 2.23 -4.44 20.00
C GLY A 126 0.75 -4.18 19.70
N GLN A 127 0.05 -5.27 19.39
CA GLN A 127 -1.39 -5.27 19.09
C GLN A 127 -1.78 -4.29 17.96
N GLY A 128 -0.92 -4.13 16.96
CA GLY A 128 -1.14 -3.21 15.84
C GLY A 128 -1.06 -1.74 16.21
N THR A 129 -0.47 -1.40 17.36
CA THR A 129 -0.37 -0.02 17.84
C THR A 129 1.03 0.55 17.62
N TYR A 130 1.09 1.78 17.12
CA TYR A 130 2.34 2.51 16.88
C TYR A 130 2.29 3.90 17.52
N GLU A 131 3.41 4.34 18.07
CA GLU A 131 3.58 5.68 18.62
C GLU A 131 4.66 6.43 17.85
N LEU A 132 4.32 7.61 17.31
CA LEU A 132 5.29 8.46 16.65
C LEU A 132 6.03 9.33 17.66
N SER A 133 7.35 9.39 17.51
CA SER A 133 8.23 10.26 18.29
C SER A 133 9.19 11.00 17.36
N ALA A 134 9.66 12.18 17.79
CA ALA A 134 10.64 12.96 17.05
C ALA A 134 11.93 13.10 17.87
N HIS A 135 13.06 13.08 17.17
CA HIS A 135 14.39 13.30 17.70
C HIS A 135 15.11 14.40 16.91
N GLY A 136 16.00 15.12 17.57
CA GLY A 136 16.75 16.24 17.00
C GLY A 136 16.41 17.59 17.63
N ASP A 137 17.06 18.64 17.11
CA ASP A 137 16.88 20.00 17.62
C ASP A 137 15.46 20.50 17.31
N GLY A 138 14.74 20.93 18.35
CA GLY A 138 13.34 21.35 18.22
C GLY A 138 12.31 20.24 18.42
N ALA A 139 12.72 19.02 18.79
CA ALA A 139 11.80 17.91 19.12
C ALA A 139 10.73 18.31 20.16
N ALA A 140 11.06 19.18 21.12
CA ALA A 140 10.13 19.71 22.12
C ALA A 140 8.94 20.51 21.51
N ARG A 141 9.03 20.92 20.25
CA ARG A 141 7.98 21.64 19.51
C ARG A 141 7.42 20.83 18.34
N ALA A 142 7.77 19.54 18.23
CA ALA A 142 7.42 18.67 17.11
C ALA A 142 5.96 18.20 17.11
N GLU A 143 5.21 18.43 18.19
CA GLU A 143 3.87 17.88 18.40
C GLU A 143 2.94 18.10 17.19
N ARG A 144 2.83 19.34 16.70
CA ARG A 144 1.99 19.65 15.52
C ARG A 144 2.44 18.88 14.28
N ARG A 145 3.75 18.66 14.11
CA ARG A 145 4.30 17.93 12.97
C ARG A 145 4.06 16.43 13.10
N LEU A 146 4.25 15.86 14.29
CA LEU A 146 3.93 14.47 14.60
C LEU A 146 2.45 14.19 14.38
N THR A 147 1.54 15.08 14.82
CA THR A 147 0.10 14.94 14.61
C THR A 147 -0.22 14.92 13.11
N ALA A 148 0.42 15.77 12.32
CA ALA A 148 0.24 15.79 10.86
C ALA A 148 0.75 14.50 10.20
N LEU A 149 1.90 13.96 10.62
CA LEU A 149 2.44 12.71 10.09
C LEU A 149 1.61 11.49 10.52
N ARG A 150 1.18 11.42 11.77
CA ARG A 150 0.25 10.40 12.28
C ARG A 150 -1.03 10.38 11.45
N ASN A 151 -1.67 11.54 11.26
CA ASN A 151 -2.89 11.65 10.48
C ASN A 151 -2.69 11.24 9.02
N ALA A 152 -1.51 11.54 8.46
CA ALA A 152 -1.15 11.08 7.13
C ALA A 152 -1.05 9.55 7.06
N VAL A 153 -0.35 8.90 8.00
CA VAL A 153 -0.24 7.44 8.06
C VAL A 153 -1.63 6.81 8.28
N VAL A 154 -2.41 7.33 9.22
CA VAL A 154 -3.80 6.90 9.47
C VAL A 154 -4.64 6.91 8.20
N LYS A 155 -4.58 8.01 7.44
CA LYS A 155 -5.29 8.16 6.17
C LYS A 155 -4.81 7.19 5.09
N LEU A 156 -3.52 6.82 5.10
CA LEU A 156 -2.94 5.94 4.10
C LEU A 156 -3.08 4.45 4.44
N ALA A 157 -3.34 4.11 5.70
CA ALA A 157 -3.29 2.73 6.20
C ALA A 157 -4.66 2.14 6.58
N ASP A 158 -5.74 2.93 6.46
CA ASP A 158 -7.05 2.64 7.09
C ASP A 158 -6.93 2.34 8.59
N ALA A 159 -5.98 3.00 9.26
CA ALA A 159 -5.78 2.89 10.71
C ALA A 159 -6.66 3.89 11.46
N GLN A 160 -6.62 3.85 12.78
CA GLN A 160 -7.30 4.80 13.65
C GLN A 160 -6.27 5.60 14.44
N ALA A 161 -6.49 6.91 14.56
CA ALA A 161 -5.76 7.73 15.52
C ALA A 161 -6.34 7.49 16.92
N ASP A 162 -5.48 7.33 17.92
CA ASP A 162 -5.91 7.39 19.31
C ASP A 162 -5.84 8.86 19.75
N GLU A 163 -6.97 9.56 19.69
CA GLU A 163 -7.07 10.98 20.02
C GLU A 163 -6.77 11.27 21.50
N GLY A 164 -6.91 10.28 22.38
CA GLY A 164 -6.62 10.39 23.81
C GLY A 164 -5.16 10.11 24.19
N ALA A 165 -4.41 9.41 23.33
CA ALA A 165 -3.02 9.01 23.61
C ALA A 165 -1.97 9.70 22.73
N GLY A 166 -2.25 10.94 22.28
CA GLY A 166 -1.27 11.78 21.60
C GLY A 166 -0.90 11.26 20.21
N GLN A 167 0.34 10.85 20.00
CA GLN A 167 0.89 10.56 18.66
C GLN A 167 0.73 9.11 18.22
N ARG A 168 -0.30 8.44 18.74
CA ARG A 168 -0.55 7.02 18.56
C ARG A 168 -1.55 6.74 17.43
N LEU A 169 -1.29 5.67 16.68
CA LEU A 169 -2.22 5.07 15.73
C LEU A 169 -2.35 3.57 15.99
N SER A 170 -3.47 2.98 15.62
CA SER A 170 -3.74 1.55 15.79
C SER A 170 -4.49 0.94 14.62
N PHE A 171 -4.24 -0.34 14.35
CA PHE A 171 -5.00 -1.14 13.41
C PHE A 171 -6.08 -1.95 14.14
N GLN A 172 -7.31 -1.94 13.62
CA GLN A 172 -8.42 -2.69 14.22
C GLN A 172 -8.20 -4.21 14.23
N CYS A 173 -7.37 -4.73 13.33
CA CYS A 173 -7.02 -6.16 13.28
C CYS A 173 -6.15 -6.62 14.46
N GLY A 174 -5.57 -5.69 15.23
CA GLY A 174 -4.74 -5.99 16.39
C GLY A 174 -3.40 -6.65 16.06
N GLN A 175 -2.95 -6.64 14.79
CA GLN A 175 -1.64 -7.16 14.40
C GLN A 175 -0.68 -6.06 14.00
N ASP A 176 0.61 -6.27 14.27
CA ASP A 176 1.67 -5.36 13.86
C ASP A 176 1.91 -5.47 12.35
N HIS A 177 2.13 -4.31 11.73
CA HIS A 177 2.28 -4.11 10.29
C HIS A 177 3.55 -3.30 9.97
N ASP A 178 4.70 -3.65 10.56
CA ASP A 178 5.93 -2.85 10.55
C ASP A 178 6.39 -2.42 9.15
N ALA A 179 6.47 -3.35 8.20
CA ALA A 179 6.88 -3.05 6.83
C ALA A 179 5.93 -2.04 6.16
N MET A 180 4.62 -2.27 6.29
CA MET A 180 3.59 -1.36 5.77
C MET A 180 3.67 0.02 6.43
N VAL A 181 3.81 0.09 7.76
CA VAL A 181 3.94 1.36 8.49
C VAL A 181 5.22 2.09 8.07
N GLY A 182 6.34 1.38 7.94
CA GLY A 182 7.60 1.95 7.46
C GLY A 182 7.44 2.54 6.07
N MET A 183 6.85 1.80 5.14
CA MET A 183 6.58 2.28 3.76
C MET A 183 5.70 3.53 3.76
N LEU A 184 4.59 3.50 4.50
CA LEU A 184 3.65 4.60 4.55
C LEU A 184 4.26 5.83 5.23
N LEU A 185 5.07 5.65 6.28
CA LEU A 185 5.78 6.73 6.96
C LEU A 185 6.68 7.50 5.98
N GLN A 186 7.40 6.81 5.07
CA GLN A 186 8.24 7.49 4.07
C GLN A 186 7.44 8.39 3.13
N THR A 187 6.16 8.09 2.91
CA THR A 187 5.29 8.86 2.02
C THR A 187 4.41 9.89 2.72
N ALA A 188 4.27 9.78 4.06
CA ALA A 188 3.44 10.63 4.89
C ALA A 188 3.70 12.14 4.73
N PRO A 189 4.95 12.65 4.61
CA PRO A 189 5.20 14.07 4.36
C PRO A 189 4.51 14.62 3.11
N ASN A 190 4.26 13.75 2.12
CA ASN A 190 3.72 14.09 0.81
C ASN A 190 2.28 13.57 0.60
N VAL A 191 1.56 13.25 1.68
CA VAL A 191 0.24 12.60 1.65
C VAL A 191 -0.75 13.22 0.66
N ARG A 192 -0.77 14.55 0.51
CA ARG A 192 -1.67 15.24 -0.43
C ARG A 192 -1.36 14.89 -1.88
N SER A 193 -0.08 14.86 -2.24
CA SER A 193 0.34 14.49 -3.60
C SER A 193 0.05 13.02 -3.88
N VAL A 194 0.31 12.16 -2.89
CA VAL A 194 0.02 10.73 -2.94
C VAL A 194 -1.46 10.47 -3.17
N MET A 195 -2.32 11.16 -2.43
CA MET A 195 -3.76 11.00 -2.55
C MET A 195 -4.29 11.47 -3.89
N ARG A 196 -3.80 12.62 -4.38
CA ARG A 196 -4.16 13.12 -5.71
C ARG A 196 -3.72 12.16 -6.82
N GLU A 197 -2.54 11.55 -6.70
CA GLU A 197 -2.08 10.52 -7.65
C GLU A 197 -3.02 9.32 -7.68
N GLN A 198 -3.47 8.85 -6.51
CA GLN A 198 -4.44 7.75 -6.39
C GLN A 198 -5.80 8.10 -7.01
N GLU A 199 -6.33 9.28 -6.71
CA GLU A 199 -7.58 9.77 -7.32
C GLU A 199 -7.48 9.84 -8.85
N MET A 200 -6.36 10.34 -9.37
CA MET A 200 -6.11 10.39 -10.81
C MET A 200 -5.99 8.99 -11.45
N ASN A 201 -5.38 8.02 -10.77
CA ASN A 201 -5.28 6.66 -11.29
C ASN A 201 -6.62 5.93 -11.24
N ALA A 202 -7.40 6.10 -10.17
CA ALA A 202 -8.76 5.58 -10.07
C ALA A 202 -9.66 6.10 -11.20
N ALA A 203 -9.50 7.37 -11.58
CA ALA A 203 -10.26 7.97 -12.69
C ALA A 203 -9.90 7.39 -14.08
N LYS A 204 -8.65 6.91 -14.28
CA LYS A 204 -8.19 6.38 -15.58
C LYS A 204 -8.77 5.00 -15.95
N GLY A 205 -9.51 4.36 -15.04
CA GLY A 205 -10.12 3.05 -15.24
C GLY A 205 -11.65 3.04 -15.35
N VAL A 206 -12.32 4.20 -15.25
CA VAL A 206 -13.77 4.34 -15.45
C VAL A 206 -14.03 4.65 -16.93
N LEU A 207 -13.99 3.62 -17.77
CA LEU A 207 -14.78 3.67 -18.99
C LEU A 207 -16.22 3.48 -18.52
N ALA A 208 -17.03 4.55 -18.57
CA ALA A 208 -18.47 4.41 -18.44
C ALA A 208 -18.91 3.30 -19.42
N ALA A 209 -19.63 2.31 -18.91
CA ALA A 209 -20.23 1.31 -19.79
C ALA A 209 -21.07 2.06 -20.84
N PRO A 210 -20.96 1.77 -22.15
CA PRO A 210 -21.84 2.34 -23.15
C PRO A 210 -23.24 1.74 -22.93
N GLY A 211 -24.03 2.39 -22.08
CA GLY A 211 -25.37 1.95 -21.70
C GLY A 211 -26.18 3.01 -20.97
N SER A 212 -25.83 4.29 -21.12
CA SER A 212 -26.58 5.39 -20.50
C SER A 212 -26.54 6.63 -21.39
N GLN A 213 -27.03 6.47 -22.61
CA GLN A 213 -27.61 7.55 -23.40
C GLN A 213 -28.90 6.97 -24.00
N GLU A 214 -30.01 7.19 -23.29
CA GLU A 214 -31.33 7.28 -23.92
C GLU A 214 -31.57 8.74 -24.31
#